data_AF-D6CX31-F1
#
_entry.id   AF-D6CX31-F1
#
_cell.length_a   1.000
_cell.length_b   1.000
_cell.length_c   1.000
_cell.angle_alpha   90.00
_cell.angle_beta   90.00
_cell.angle_gamma   90.00
#
_symmetry.space_group_name_H-M   'P 1'
#
loop_
_entity.id
_entity.type
_entity.pdbx_description
1 polymer ?
#
loop_
_entity_poly.entity_id
_entity_poly.type
_entity_poly.pdbx_seq_one_letter_code
_entity_poly.pdbx_strand_id
1 'polypeptide(L)'
;MRLGLYNESYKIAADSELLVRYLMTGGLSVTYLKEYVVRMRMGGLSTDSAKRKKMWGEDIRVYSSHGLWPTLTKLEKMAWKVPQFVLALLKG
;
A
#
# COMPACT_ATOMS: atom_id res chain seq x y z
N MET A 1 14.51 18.11 -4.10
CA MET A 1 13.36 17.42 -3.44
C MET A 1 13.91 16.62 -2.27
N ARG A 2 13.57 16.98 -1.03
CA ARG A 2 14.27 16.51 0.19
C ARG A 2 14.06 15.02 0.51
N LEU A 3 13.03 14.39 -0.05
CA LEU A 3 12.72 12.98 0.16
C LEU A 3 13.04 12.09 -1.06
N GLY A 4 13.08 12.63 -2.29
CA GLY A 4 13.36 11.87 -3.53
C GLY A 4 12.11 11.44 -4.31
N LEU A 5 12.32 10.98 -5.55
CA LEU A 5 11.29 10.51 -6.50
C LEU A 5 10.91 9.03 -6.27
N TYR A 6 10.15 8.44 -7.19
CA TYR A 6 9.84 7.00 -7.19
C TYR A 6 11.11 6.15 -7.31
N ASN A 7 11.21 5.11 -6.47
CA ASN A 7 12.27 4.13 -6.60
C ASN A 7 11.88 3.03 -7.60
N GLU A 8 12.46 3.10 -8.80
CA GLU A 8 12.19 2.16 -9.91
C GLU A 8 12.72 0.73 -9.71
N SER A 9 13.45 0.50 -8.61
CA SER A 9 13.84 -0.84 -8.17
C SER A 9 12.62 -1.67 -7.75
N TYR A 10 11.54 -1.01 -7.32
CA TYR A 10 10.24 -1.63 -7.08
C TYR A 10 9.44 -1.63 -8.38
N LYS A 11 9.00 -2.80 -8.83
CA LYS A 11 8.21 -2.92 -10.07
C LYS A 11 6.71 -2.90 -9.80
N ILE A 12 6.29 -3.12 -8.55
CA ILE A 12 4.90 -3.15 -8.14
C ILE A 12 4.66 -2.22 -6.95
N ALA A 13 5.52 -2.23 -5.93
CA ALA A 13 5.30 -1.50 -4.67
C ALA A 13 5.93 -0.09 -4.63
N ALA A 14 6.24 0.51 -5.78
CA ALA A 14 6.91 1.82 -5.85
C ALA A 14 6.05 2.96 -5.27
N ASP A 15 4.73 2.88 -5.46
CA ASP A 15 3.73 3.79 -4.87
C ASP A 15 3.67 3.66 -3.34
N SER A 16 3.73 2.41 -2.85
CA SER A 16 3.69 2.10 -1.44
C SER A 16 4.95 2.57 -0.72
N GLU A 17 6.13 2.38 -1.34
CA GLU A 17 7.40 2.92 -0.81
C GLU A 17 7.37 4.43 -0.69
N LEU A 18 6.94 5.12 -1.76
CA LEU A 18 6.84 6.57 -1.78
C LEU A 18 5.90 7.06 -0.67
N LEU A 19 4.74 6.44 -0.54
CA LEU A 19 3.75 6.82 0.47
C LEU A 19 4.31 6.64 1.89
N VAL A 20 4.90 5.47 2.20
CA VAL A 20 5.45 5.18 3.53
C VAL A 20 6.56 6.17 3.88
N ARG A 21 7.49 6.45 2.94
CA ARG A 21 8.58 7.42 3.13
C ARG A 21 8.05 8.83 3.42
N TYR A 22 7.06 9.29 2.66
CA TYR A 22 6.51 10.63 2.85
C TYR A 22 5.72 10.74 4.15
N LEU A 23 4.90 9.73 4.48
CA LEU A 23 4.10 9.74 5.70
C LEU A 23 4.95 9.59 6.97
N MET A 24 5.99 8.76 6.96
CA MET A 24 6.81 8.50 8.15
C MET A 24 7.93 9.53 8.35
N THR A 25 8.59 9.95 7.28
CA THR A 25 9.83 10.74 7.37
C THR A 25 9.67 12.17 6.83
N GLY A 26 8.57 12.47 6.14
CA GLY A 26 8.39 13.72 5.43
C GLY A 26 7.81 14.88 6.23
N GLY A 27 7.36 14.65 7.47
CA GLY A 27 6.74 15.69 8.30
C GLY A 27 5.47 16.29 7.68
N LEU A 28 4.75 15.51 6.84
CA LEU A 28 3.52 15.97 6.22
C LEU A 28 2.38 15.99 7.24
N SER A 29 1.62 17.08 7.26
CA SER A 29 0.31 17.12 7.92
C SER A 29 -0.72 16.46 6.99
N VAL A 30 -1.29 15.35 7.43
CA VAL A 30 -2.26 14.57 6.64
C VAL A 30 -3.60 14.58 7.33
N THR A 31 -4.66 14.85 6.57
CA THR A 31 -6.04 14.75 7.03
C THR A 31 -6.81 13.77 6.15
N TYR A 32 -7.74 13.04 6.75
CA TYR A 32 -8.60 12.11 6.02
C TYR A 32 -9.83 12.85 5.49
N LEU A 33 -9.95 12.92 4.16
CA LEU A 33 -11.14 13.45 3.50
C LEU A 33 -12.21 12.36 3.40
N LYS A 34 -13.34 12.55 4.10
CA LYS A 34 -14.47 11.60 4.10
C LYS A 34 -15.38 11.77 2.88
N GLU A 35 -14.79 11.86 1.69
CA GLU A 35 -15.50 12.05 0.42
C GLU A 35 -15.00 11.06 -0.64
N TYR A 36 -15.90 10.68 -1.55
CA TYR A 36 -15.56 9.79 -2.64
C TYR A 36 -14.97 10.58 -3.82
N VAL A 37 -13.64 10.64 -3.91
CA VAL A 37 -12.95 11.40 -4.96
C VAL A 37 -12.44 10.50 -6.10
N VAL A 38 -12.12 9.23 -5.82
CA VAL A 38 -11.44 8.35 -6.78
C VAL A 38 -12.12 6.99 -6.86
N ARG A 39 -12.41 6.54 -8.10
CA ARG A 39 -12.81 5.17 -8.43
C ARG A 39 -11.66 4.41 -9.07
N MET A 40 -11.14 3.40 -8.38
CA MET A 40 -10.18 2.47 -9.01
C MET A 40 -10.91 1.47 -9.93
N ARG A 41 -10.28 1.11 -11.05
CA ARG A 41 -10.77 0.03 -11.94
C ARG A 41 -10.26 -1.32 -11.43
N MET A 42 -11.08 -2.36 -11.60
CA MET A 42 -10.65 -3.73 -11.38
C MET A 42 -9.68 -4.18 -12.48
N GLY A 43 -8.75 -5.08 -12.15
CA GLY A 43 -7.76 -5.59 -13.12
C GLY A 43 -6.34 -5.01 -12.98
N GLY A 44 -5.92 -4.65 -11.76
CA GLY A 44 -4.55 -4.16 -11.52
C GLY A 44 -3.46 -5.20 -11.77
N LEU A 45 -2.21 -4.73 -11.83
CA LEU A 45 -1.00 -5.54 -12.08
C LEU A 45 -0.80 -6.75 -11.15
N SER A 46 -1.48 -6.82 -10.01
CA SER A 46 -1.30 -7.85 -8.96
C SER A 46 -2.34 -8.99 -8.98
N THR A 47 -3.15 -9.13 -10.03
CA THR A 47 -4.15 -10.20 -10.15
C THR A 47 -3.54 -11.57 -10.41
N ASP A 48 -2.43 -11.62 -11.15
CA ASP A 48 -1.69 -12.86 -11.46
C ASP A 48 -0.89 -13.38 -10.25
N SER A 49 -0.88 -14.70 -10.06
CA SER A 49 -0.26 -15.38 -8.91
C SER A 49 1.25 -15.12 -8.82
N ALA A 50 1.95 -15.12 -9.96
CA ALA A 50 3.37 -14.80 -10.04
C ALA A 50 3.67 -13.35 -9.62
N LYS A 51 2.83 -12.41 -10.08
CA LYS A 51 2.94 -10.98 -9.75
C LYS A 51 2.59 -10.72 -8.28
N ARG A 52 1.67 -11.50 -7.70
CA ARG A 52 1.32 -11.43 -6.28
C ARG A 52 2.48 -11.84 -5.36
N LYS A 53 3.23 -12.89 -5.73
CA LYS A 53 4.45 -13.29 -4.99
C LYS A 53 5.51 -12.18 -5.04
N LYS A 54 5.69 -11.56 -6.20
CA LYS A 54 6.61 -10.42 -6.36
C LYS A 54 6.19 -9.22 -5.52
N MET A 55 4.90 -8.85 -5.58
CA MET A 55 4.32 -7.78 -4.74
C MET A 55 4.59 -8.03 -3.26
N TRP A 56 4.40 -9.27 -2.79
CA TRP A 56 4.64 -9.62 -1.38
C TRP A 56 6.09 -9.42 -0.96
N GLY A 57 7.05 -9.85 -1.78
CA GLY A 57 8.48 -9.63 -1.52
C GLY A 57 8.85 -8.16 -1.53
N GLU A 58 8.30 -7.38 -2.47
CA GLU A 58 8.52 -5.94 -2.54
C GLU A 58 7.92 -5.20 -1.34
N ASP A 59 6.70 -5.54 -0.90
CA ASP A 59 6.08 -4.97 0.30
C ASP A 59 6.88 -5.25 1.57
N ILE A 60 7.38 -6.49 1.75
CA ILE A 60 8.26 -6.82 2.88
C ILE A 60 9.51 -5.94 2.86
N ARG A 61 10.10 -5.74 1.68
CA ARG A 61 11.27 -4.87 1.52
C ARG A 61 10.96 -3.42 1.89
N VAL A 62 9.80 -2.89 1.47
CA VAL A 62 9.37 -1.52 1.82
C VAL A 62 9.23 -1.34 3.33
N TYR A 63 8.56 -2.27 4.02
CA TYR A 63 8.37 -2.15 5.46
C TYR A 63 9.69 -2.32 6.23
N SER A 64 10.51 -3.28 5.82
CA SER A 64 11.84 -3.51 6.42
C SER A 64 12.75 -2.29 6.29
N SER A 65 12.75 -1.61 5.13
CA SER A 65 13.57 -0.41 4.91
C SER A 65 13.15 0.80 5.76
N HIS A 66 11.93 0.79 6.30
CA HIS A 66 11.38 1.85 7.14
C HIS A 66 11.29 1.45 8.63
N GLY A 67 11.92 0.33 9.03
CA GLY A 67 11.95 -0.13 10.42
C GLY A 67 10.62 -0.70 10.95
N LEU A 68 9.66 -0.99 10.06
CA LEU A 68 8.40 -1.62 10.41
C LEU A 68 8.56 -3.15 10.43
N TRP A 69 7.75 -3.83 11.23
CA TRP A 69 7.70 -5.30 11.25
C TRP A 69 6.99 -5.82 10.00
N PRO A 70 7.73 -6.32 8.98
CA PRO A 70 7.22 -6.37 7.62
C PRO A 70 6.08 -7.38 7.43
N THR A 71 6.17 -8.52 8.11
CA THR A 71 5.15 -9.57 8.07
C THR A 71 3.91 -9.17 8.86
N LEU A 72 4.08 -8.61 10.06
CA LEU A 72 2.98 -8.19 10.92
C LEU A 72 2.18 -7.05 10.28
N THR A 73 2.86 -5.97 9.85
CA THR A 73 2.21 -4.82 9.19
C THR A 73 1.47 -5.23 7.92
N LYS A 74 2.01 -6.18 7.16
CA LYS A 74 1.34 -6.71 5.97
C LYS A 74 0.08 -7.49 6.33
N LEU A 75 0.11 -8.32 7.37
CA LEU A 75 -1.05 -9.08 7.86
C LEU A 75 -2.13 -8.15 8.41
N GLU A 76 -1.77 -7.16 9.22
CA GLU A 76 -2.69 -6.13 9.72
C GLU A 76 -3.38 -5.39 8.58
N LYS A 77 -2.62 -4.97 7.57
CA LYS A 77 -3.17 -4.34 6.35
C LYS A 77 -4.17 -5.23 5.63
N MET A 78 -3.96 -6.56 5.59
CA MET A 78 -4.91 -7.49 4.99
C MET A 78 -6.15 -7.66 5.89
N ALA A 79 -5.97 -7.77 7.20
CA ALA A 79 -7.06 -7.90 8.17
C ALA A 79 -8.02 -6.71 8.11
N TRP A 80 -7.52 -5.47 8.04
CA TRP A 80 -8.36 -4.27 7.94
C TRP A 80 -9.15 -4.17 6.63
N LYS A 81 -8.72 -4.84 5.56
CA LYS A 81 -9.47 -4.89 4.30
C LYS A 81 -10.67 -5.82 4.37
N VAL A 82 -10.61 -6.88 5.19
CA VAL A 82 -11.68 -7.90 5.24
C VAL A 82 -13.03 -7.28 5.63
N PRO A 83 -13.15 -6.48 6.71
CA PRO A 83 -14.42 -5.81 7.04
C PRO A 83 -14.91 -4.88 5.94
N GLN A 84 -14.01 -4.23 5.20
CA GLN A 84 -14.38 -3.32 4.11
C GLN A 84 -15.05 -4.08 2.97
N PHE A 85 -14.53 -5.26 2.61
CA PHE A 85 -15.15 -6.13 1.61
C PHE A 85 -16.48 -6.71 2.08
N VAL A 86 -16.56 -7.17 3.32
CA VAL A 86 -17.81 -7.69 3.90
C VAL A 86 -18.88 -6.61 3.93
N LEU A 87 -18.53 -5.39 4.40
CA LEU A 87 -19.45 -4.26 4.42
C LEU A 87 -19.90 -3.83 3.02
N ALA A 88 -19.00 -3.88 2.03
CA ALA A 88 -19.34 -3.59 0.64
C ALA A 88 -20.31 -4.63 0.06
N LEU A 89 -20.15 -5.91 0.41
CA LEU A 89 -21.06 -6.98 0.00
C LEU A 89 -22.44 -6.85 0.66
N LEU A 90 -22.50 -6.42 1.92
CA LEU A 90 -23.77 -6.23 2.65
C LEU A 90 -24.55 -4.98 2.22
N LYS A 91 -23.88 -4.00 1.61
CA LYS A 91 -24.48 -2.74 1.14
C LYS A 91 -24.84 -2.74 -0.35
N GLY A 92 -24.41 -3.76 -1.10
CA GLY A 92 -24.75 -3.95 -2.52
C GLY A 92 -25.96 -4.86 -2.67
#